data_AF-A0A821BSK1-F1
#
_entry.id   AF-A0A821BSK1-F1
#
_cell.length_a   1.000
_cell.length_b   1.000
_cell.length_c   1.000
_cell.angle_alpha   90.00
_cell.angle_beta   90.00
_cell.angle_gamma   90.00
#
_symmetry.space_group_name_H-M   'P 1'
#
loop_
_entity.id
_entity.type
_entity.pdbx_description
1 polymer ?
#
loop_
_entity_poly.entity_id
_entity_poly.type
_entity_poly.pdbx_seq_one_letter_code
_entity_poly.pdbx_strand_id
1 'polypeptide(L)'
;GPAFGLACGIISVIVLNRINNELEIEITFTFGLAYLIFYIADVELGVSAVLALVAMGLYMSKYKYCISNNVQSSMTSAWRLATYFINILIFTITGLILARSFIGTATTITARDFGFSIVLYIMIHIGRILTVGILYPLIKCTGVHLSWKDCIILIWSELGMDQFACQFD
;
A
#
# COMPACT_ATOMS: atom_id res chain seq x y z
N GLY A 1 4.68 -4.66 -14.94
CA GLY A 1 4.00 -4.59 -13.63
C GLY A 1 2.53 -4.23 -13.80
N PRO A 2 2.17 -2.95 -13.97
CA PRO A 2 0.76 -2.51 -13.92
C PRO A 2 -0.15 -3.13 -14.98
N ALA A 3 0.33 -3.23 -16.24
CA ALA A 3 -0.43 -3.84 -17.32
C ALA A 3 -0.77 -5.32 -17.05
N PHE A 4 0.18 -6.07 -16.50
CA PHE A 4 -0.05 -7.46 -16.06
C PHE A 4 -1.05 -7.53 -14.90
N GLY A 5 -0.89 -6.66 -13.90
CA GLY A 5 -1.84 -6.53 -12.79
C GLY A 5 -3.27 -6.24 -13.25
N LEU A 6 -3.45 -5.37 -14.24
CA LEU A 6 -4.77 -5.09 -14.82
C LEU A 6 -5.36 -6.31 -15.53
N ALA A 7 -4.56 -7.04 -16.32
CA ALA A 7 -5.00 -8.26 -16.98
C ALA A 7 -5.44 -9.32 -15.95
N CYS A 8 -4.64 -9.54 -14.91
CA CYS A 8 -4.99 -10.42 -13.80
C CYS A 8 -6.24 -9.94 -13.07
N GLY A 9 -6.40 -8.63 -12.84
CA GLY A 9 -7.59 -8.04 -12.22
C GLY A 9 -8.88 -8.33 -12.99
N ILE A 10 -8.85 -8.26 -14.32
CA ILE A 10 -9.99 -8.63 -15.18
C ILE A 10 -10.37 -10.10 -14.97
N ILE A 11 -9.38 -11.00 -15.02
CA ILE A 11 -9.58 -12.44 -14.83
C ILE A 11 -10.17 -12.71 -13.44
N SER A 12 -9.63 -12.06 -12.41
CA SER A 12 -10.02 -12.20 -11.02
C SER A 12 -11.51 -11.87 -10.81
N VAL A 13 -11.99 -10.77 -11.39
CA VAL A 13 -13.40 -10.35 -11.30
C VAL A 13 -14.33 -11.35 -11.99
N ILE A 14 -13.92 -11.90 -13.15
CA ILE A 14 -14.71 -12.92 -13.86
C ILE A 14 -14.83 -14.19 -13.01
N VAL A 15 -13.73 -14.62 -12.40
CA VAL A 15 -13.70 -15.82 -11.55
C VAL A 15 -14.54 -15.63 -10.28
N LEU A 16 -14.43 -14.48 -9.62
CA LEU A 16 -15.23 -14.15 -8.43
C LEU A 16 -16.74 -14.13 -8.74
N ASN A 17 -17.14 -13.56 -9.88
CA ASN A 17 -18.52 -13.59 -10.34
C ASN A 17 -19.05 -15.01 -10.56
N ARG A 18 -18.19 -16.01 -10.81
CA ARG A 18 -18.56 -17.41 -11.00
C ARG A 18 -18.66 -18.19 -9.68
N ILE A 19 -17.83 -17.84 -8.69
CA ILE A 19 -17.76 -18.51 -7.38
C ILE A 19 -18.88 -18.08 -6.44
N ASN A 20 -19.60 -17.01 -6.79
CA ASN A 20 -20.64 -16.36 -5.99
C ASN A 20 -21.59 -17.35 -5.30
N ASN A 21 -21.33 -17.66 -4.01
CA ASN A 21 -22.24 -18.34 -3.07
C ASN A 21 -21.57 -18.71 -1.71
N GLU A 22 -20.24 -18.77 -1.60
CA GLU A 22 -19.57 -19.19 -0.36
C GLU A 22 -18.46 -18.24 0.11
N LEU A 23 -18.63 -17.73 1.34
CA LEU A 23 -17.75 -16.73 1.99
C LEU A 23 -16.32 -17.23 2.21
N GLU A 24 -16.17 -18.49 2.59
CA GLU A 24 -14.87 -19.09 2.93
C GLU A 24 -13.98 -19.27 1.68
N ILE A 25 -14.59 -19.69 0.57
CA ILE A 25 -13.90 -19.87 -0.72
C ILE A 25 -13.46 -18.51 -1.26
N GLU A 26 -14.32 -17.49 -1.19
CA GLU A 26 -14.01 -16.15 -1.70
C GLU A 26 -12.80 -15.53 -0.99
N ILE A 27 -12.77 -15.56 0.35
CA ILE A 27 -11.66 -15.01 1.13
C ILE A 27 -10.35 -15.76 0.81
N THR A 28 -10.37 -17.09 0.86
CA THR A 28 -9.18 -17.92 0.59
C THR A 28 -8.67 -17.71 -0.84
N PHE A 29 -9.58 -17.56 -1.80
CA PHE A 29 -9.24 -17.26 -3.18
C PHE A 29 -8.54 -15.91 -3.33
N THR A 30 -9.01 -14.85 -2.64
CA THR A 30 -8.34 -13.54 -2.69
C THR A 30 -6.90 -13.58 -2.16
N PHE A 31 -6.65 -14.30 -1.07
CA PHE A 31 -5.29 -14.49 -0.54
C PHE A 31 -4.41 -15.33 -1.46
N GLY A 32 -4.95 -16.45 -1.98
CA GLY A 32 -4.22 -17.31 -2.92
C GLY A 32 -3.86 -16.58 -4.21
N LEU A 33 -4.77 -15.76 -4.72
CA LEU A 33 -4.57 -14.99 -5.95
C LEU A 33 -3.54 -13.87 -5.76
N ALA A 34 -3.56 -13.19 -4.60
CA ALA A 34 -2.53 -12.23 -4.23
C ALA A 34 -1.13 -12.88 -4.24
N TYR A 35 -0.99 -14.08 -3.66
CA TYR A 35 0.28 -14.80 -3.68
C TYR A 35 0.70 -15.23 -5.09
N LEU A 36 -0.24 -15.77 -5.88
CA LEU A 36 0.03 -16.26 -7.24
C LEU A 36 0.47 -15.12 -8.17
N ILE A 37 -0.22 -13.98 -8.14
CA ILE A 37 0.17 -12.80 -8.95
C ILE A 37 1.53 -12.29 -8.52
N PHE A 38 1.82 -12.27 -7.21
CA PHE A 38 3.14 -11.88 -6.70
C PHE A 38 4.24 -12.79 -7.27
N TYR A 39 4.04 -14.11 -7.17
CA TYR A 39 4.99 -15.11 -7.65
C TYR A 39 5.23 -14.99 -9.17
N ILE A 40 4.18 -14.95 -9.99
CA ILE A 40 4.32 -14.85 -11.45
C ILE A 40 4.98 -13.52 -11.85
N ALA A 41 4.61 -12.41 -11.20
CA ALA A 41 5.18 -11.11 -11.53
C ALA A 41 6.68 -11.02 -11.22
N ASP A 42 7.10 -11.56 -10.07
CA ASP A 42 8.49 -11.50 -9.63
C ASP A 42 9.38 -12.53 -10.32
N VAL A 43 8.96 -13.80 -10.35
CA VAL A 43 9.78 -14.93 -10.80
C VAL A 43 9.78 -15.07 -12.33
N GLU A 44 8.62 -15.05 -12.96
CA GLU A 44 8.50 -15.35 -14.41
C GLU A 44 8.74 -14.11 -15.27
N LEU A 45 8.21 -12.96 -14.82
CA LEU A 45 8.19 -11.73 -15.63
C LEU A 45 9.29 -10.73 -15.25
N GLY A 46 9.93 -10.89 -14.09
CA GLY A 46 10.96 -9.96 -13.59
C GLY A 46 10.45 -8.52 -13.43
N VAL A 47 9.14 -8.33 -13.21
CA VAL A 47 8.52 -7.01 -13.03
C VAL A 47 8.14 -6.79 -11.58
N SER A 48 7.98 -5.53 -11.17
CA SER A 48 7.51 -5.23 -9.80
C SER A 48 6.16 -5.88 -9.49
N ALA A 49 6.22 -6.92 -8.67
CA ALA A 49 5.07 -7.67 -8.18
C ALA A 49 4.13 -6.82 -7.34
N VAL A 50 4.68 -5.93 -6.49
CA VAL A 50 3.91 -5.00 -5.67
C VAL A 50 3.03 -4.10 -6.54
N LEU A 51 3.59 -3.49 -7.59
CA LEU A 51 2.82 -2.64 -8.51
C LEU A 51 1.77 -3.42 -9.30
N ALA A 52 2.04 -4.69 -9.65
CA ALA A 52 1.05 -5.55 -10.29
C ALA A 52 -0.13 -5.85 -9.33
N LEU A 53 0.16 -6.17 -8.07
CA LEU A 53 -0.86 -6.40 -7.04
C LEU A 53 -1.71 -5.16 -6.78
N VAL A 54 -1.07 -3.99 -6.67
CA VAL A 54 -1.77 -2.72 -6.47
C VAL A 54 -2.68 -2.41 -7.66
N ALA A 55 -2.21 -2.59 -8.89
CA ALA A 55 -3.03 -2.38 -10.08
C ALA A 55 -4.25 -3.33 -10.14
N MET A 56 -4.05 -4.59 -9.77
CA MET A 56 -5.11 -5.59 -9.66
C MET A 56 -6.13 -5.21 -8.56
N GLY A 57 -5.67 -4.83 -7.38
CA GLY A 57 -6.52 -4.40 -6.26
C GLY A 57 -7.32 -3.13 -6.58
N LEU A 58 -6.71 -2.14 -7.25
CA LEU A 58 -7.42 -0.95 -7.73
C LEU A 58 -8.52 -1.31 -8.73
N TYR A 59 -8.24 -2.23 -9.65
CA TYR A 59 -9.24 -2.73 -10.58
C TYR A 59 -10.40 -3.41 -9.84
N MET A 60 -10.11 -4.32 -8.89
CA MET A 60 -11.15 -4.96 -8.07
C MET A 60 -11.96 -3.95 -7.25
N SER A 61 -11.33 -2.91 -6.71
CA SER A 61 -12.03 -1.87 -5.94
C SER A 61 -13.07 -1.12 -6.77
N LYS A 62 -12.83 -0.93 -8.07
CA LYS A 62 -13.81 -0.30 -8.98
C LYS A 62 -15.05 -1.19 -9.20
N TYR A 63 -14.88 -2.50 -9.15
CA TYR A 63 -15.95 -3.48 -9.33
C TYR A 63 -16.51 -4.02 -8.01
N LYS A 64 -16.41 -3.25 -6.91
CA LYS A 64 -16.98 -3.57 -5.59
C LYS A 64 -18.47 -3.93 -5.62
N TYR A 65 -19.22 -3.45 -6.62
CA TYR A 65 -20.64 -3.75 -6.83
C TYR A 65 -20.93 -5.20 -7.29
N CYS A 66 -19.91 -5.93 -7.74
CA CYS A 66 -20.02 -7.35 -8.11
C CYS A 66 -19.81 -8.31 -6.93
N ILE A 67 -19.34 -7.82 -5.79
CA ILE A 67 -19.11 -8.63 -4.59
C ILE A 67 -20.40 -8.66 -3.78
N SER A 68 -20.86 -9.85 -3.41
CA SER A 68 -22.08 -10.03 -2.62
C SER A 68 -22.02 -9.19 -1.33
N ASN A 69 -23.07 -8.38 -1.09
CA ASN A 69 -23.14 -7.45 0.05
C ASN A 69 -22.98 -8.16 1.40
N ASN A 70 -23.29 -9.46 1.46
CA ASN A 70 -23.14 -10.29 2.66
C ASN A 70 -21.68 -10.68 2.93
N VAL A 71 -20.85 -10.82 1.90
CA VAL A 71 -19.44 -11.24 2.01
C VAL A 71 -18.49 -10.05 2.16
N GLN A 72 -18.86 -8.87 1.64
CA GLN A 72 -18.00 -7.69 1.63
C GLN A 72 -17.56 -7.23 3.04
N SER A 73 -18.47 -7.26 4.02
CA SER A 73 -18.16 -6.87 5.41
C SER A 73 -17.16 -7.83 6.06
N SER A 74 -17.37 -9.13 5.89
CA SER A 74 -16.49 -10.17 6.42
C SER A 74 -15.12 -10.18 5.73
N MET A 75 -15.08 -10.02 4.40
CA MET A 75 -13.82 -9.91 3.66
C MET A 75 -13.02 -8.68 4.11
N THR A 76 -13.67 -7.51 4.24
CA THR A 76 -13.01 -6.30 4.75
C THR A 76 -12.46 -6.52 6.16
N SER A 77 -13.22 -7.19 7.03
CA SER A 77 -12.78 -7.53 8.38
C SER A 77 -11.58 -8.49 8.38
N ALA A 78 -11.56 -9.50 7.50
CA ALA A 78 -10.44 -10.41 7.34
C ALA A 78 -9.16 -9.69 6.87
N TRP A 79 -9.27 -8.79 5.88
CA TRP A 79 -8.13 -8.00 5.41
C TRP A 79 -7.65 -6.98 6.45
N ARG A 80 -8.56 -6.40 7.25
CA ARG A 80 -8.19 -5.55 8.40
C ARG A 80 -7.39 -6.33 9.43
N LEU A 81 -7.81 -7.55 9.77
CA LEU A 81 -7.09 -8.42 10.70
C LEU A 81 -5.71 -8.82 10.15
N ALA A 82 -5.63 -9.20 8.87
CA ALA A 82 -4.37 -9.52 8.22
C ALA A 82 -3.39 -8.33 8.23
N THR A 83 -3.87 -7.14 7.88
CA THR A 83 -3.08 -5.90 7.90
C THR A 83 -2.60 -5.57 9.31
N TYR A 84 -3.45 -5.76 10.32
CA TYR A 84 -3.08 -5.58 11.72
C TYR A 84 -1.91 -6.50 12.13
N PHE A 85 -1.99 -7.79 11.82
CA PHE A 85 -0.90 -8.73 12.11
C PHE A 85 0.38 -8.38 11.37
N ILE A 86 0.31 -8.06 10.07
CA ILE A 86 1.46 -7.68 9.27
C ILE A 86 2.13 -6.42 9.82
N ASN A 87 1.33 -5.42 10.24
CA ASN A 87 1.86 -4.21 10.84
C ASN A 87 2.61 -4.51 12.15
N ILE A 88 2.03 -5.34 13.04
CA ILE A 88 2.72 -5.78 14.26
C ILE A 88 4.04 -6.46 13.92
N LEU A 89 4.05 -7.35 12.92
CA LEU A 89 5.26 -8.05 12.49
C LEU A 89 6.33 -7.09 11.97
N ILE A 90 5.98 -6.17 11.06
CA ILE A 90 6.91 -5.19 10.50
C ILE A 90 7.48 -4.28 11.60
N PHE A 91 6.64 -3.76 12.49
CA PHE A 91 7.10 -2.92 13.60
C PHE A 91 7.99 -3.69 14.57
N THR A 92 7.63 -4.93 14.90
CA THR A 92 8.40 -5.77 15.82
C THR A 92 9.75 -6.15 15.23
N ILE A 93 9.80 -6.54 13.96
CA ILE A 93 11.04 -6.89 13.25
C ILE A 93 11.93 -5.65 13.12
N THR A 94 11.38 -4.51 12.69
CA THR A 94 12.13 -3.25 12.57
C THR A 94 12.68 -2.82 13.93
N GLY A 95 11.86 -2.88 14.99
CA GLY A 95 12.28 -2.59 16.35
C GLY A 95 13.39 -3.53 16.85
N LEU A 96 13.33 -4.82 16.52
CA LEU A 96 14.37 -5.79 16.85
C LEU A 96 15.68 -5.50 16.11
N ILE A 97 15.62 -5.17 14.81
CA ILE A 97 16.79 -4.79 14.01
C ILE A 97 17.44 -3.54 14.61
N LEU A 98 16.65 -2.52 14.95
CA LEU A 98 17.14 -1.31 15.61
C LEU A 98 17.79 -1.63 16.95
N ALA A 99 17.12 -2.38 17.83
CA ALA A 99 17.65 -2.74 19.15
C ALA A 99 19.00 -3.49 19.05
N ARG A 100 19.11 -4.45 18.12
CA ARG A 100 20.38 -5.15 17.86
C ARG A 100 21.45 -4.22 17.32
N SER A 101 21.08 -3.28 16.44
CA SER A 101 22.00 -2.29 15.90
C SER A 101 22.55 -1.37 17.00
N PHE A 102 21.74 -0.96 17.98
CA PHE A 102 22.17 -0.07 19.08
C PHE A 102 22.96 -0.79 20.18
N ILE A 103 22.56 -2.01 20.55
CA ILE A 103 23.21 -2.79 21.62
C ILE A 103 24.50 -3.47 21.14
N GLY A 104 24.55 -3.89 19.86
CA GLY A 104 25.72 -4.53 19.26
C GLY A 104 26.90 -3.59 18.98
N THR A 105 26.63 -2.29 18.84
CA THR A 105 27.67 -1.25 18.77
C THR A 105 28.10 -0.81 20.17
N ALA A 106 28.87 -1.66 20.85
CA ALA A 106 29.75 -1.16 21.89
C ALA A 106 30.78 -0.23 21.22
N THR A 107 30.88 1.01 21.70
CA THR A 107 31.87 2.06 21.38
C THR A 107 31.47 3.12 20.33
N THR A 108 31.23 4.33 20.87
CA THR A 108 31.24 5.67 20.24
C THR A 108 30.27 5.93 19.08
N ILE A 109 29.02 6.31 19.41
CA ILE A 109 28.15 7.08 18.51
C ILE A 109 28.96 8.30 18.06
N THR A 110 29.44 8.25 16.82
CA THR A 110 30.26 9.31 16.24
C THR A 110 29.33 10.37 15.67
N ALA A 111 29.69 11.65 15.76
CA ALA A 111 28.91 12.77 15.20
C ALA A 111 28.57 12.59 13.71
N ARG A 112 29.32 11.73 13.00
CA ARG A 112 29.11 11.35 11.61
C ARG A 112 27.80 10.56 11.38
N ASP A 113 27.41 9.66 12.28
CA ASP A 113 26.19 8.85 12.13
C ASP A 113 24.94 9.70 12.34
N PHE A 114 25.02 10.65 13.28
CA PHE A 114 24.00 11.68 13.46
C PHE A 114 23.88 12.58 12.21
N GLY A 115 25.02 12.91 11.59
CA GLY A 115 25.06 13.60 10.30
C GLY A 115 24.33 12.84 9.18
N PHE A 116 24.59 11.54 9.02
CA PHE A 116 23.86 10.71 8.05
C PHE A 116 22.35 10.65 8.32
N SER A 117 21.94 10.57 9.59
CA SER A 117 20.51 10.60 9.96
C SER A 117 19.82 11.90 9.53
N ILE A 118 20.45 13.06 9.77
CA ILE A 118 19.92 14.36 9.34
C ILE A 118 19.85 14.46 7.80
N VAL A 119 20.89 14.01 7.10
CA VAL A 119 20.92 14.04 5.63
C VAL A 119 19.82 13.16 5.04
N LEU A 120 19.64 11.94 5.57
CA LEU A 120 18.57 11.04 5.13
C LEU A 120 17.19 11.64 5.39
N TYR A 121 16.98 12.25 6.56
CA TYR A 121 15.73 12.93 6.91
C TYR A 121 15.39 14.04 5.90
N ILE A 122 16.36 14.92 5.60
CA ILE A 122 16.19 15.98 4.61
C ILE A 122 15.91 15.40 3.22
N MET A 123 16.64 14.35 2.81
CA MET A 123 16.48 13.73 1.49
C MET A 123 15.09 13.12 1.30
N ILE A 124 14.54 12.46 2.34
CA ILE A 124 13.17 11.92 2.33
C ILE A 124 12.14 13.04 2.20
N HIS A 125 12.30 14.13 2.95
CA HIS A 125 11.40 15.28 2.88
C HIS A 125 11.45 15.98 1.51
N ILE A 126 12.63 16.14 0.92
CA ILE A 126 12.78 16.67 -0.45
C ILE A 126 12.08 15.76 -1.46
N GLY A 127 12.28 14.44 -1.37
CA GLY A 127 11.61 13.47 -2.23
C GLY A 127 10.08 13.62 -2.18
N ARG A 128 9.53 13.81 -0.98
CA ARG A 128 8.10 14.04 -0.79
C ARG A 128 7.62 15.33 -1.46
N ILE A 129 8.29 16.45 -1.20
CA ILE A 129 7.95 17.74 -1.82
C ILE A 129 7.99 17.62 -3.35
N LEU A 130 8.98 16.92 -3.89
CA LEU A 130 9.10 16.67 -5.32
C LEU A 130 7.93 15.83 -5.85
N THR A 131 7.59 14.72 -5.19
CA THR A 131 6.47 13.86 -5.63
C THR A 131 5.13 14.60 -5.62
N VAL A 132 4.81 15.35 -4.55
CA VAL A 132 3.58 16.14 -4.47
C VAL A 132 3.60 17.29 -5.48
N GLY A 133 4.75 17.95 -5.65
CA GLY A 133 4.93 19.03 -6.62
C GLY A 133 4.75 18.59 -8.08
N ILE A 134 5.18 17.38 -8.43
CA ILE A 134 4.97 16.78 -9.77
C ILE A 134 3.52 16.31 -9.93
N LEU A 135 2.89 15.80 -8.87
CA LEU A 135 1.51 15.33 -8.93
C LEU A 135 0.49 16.47 -8.98
N TYR A 136 0.80 17.63 -8.38
CA TYR A 136 -0.04 18.82 -8.38
C TYR A 136 -0.50 19.29 -9.77
N PRO A 137 0.39 19.51 -10.77
CA PRO A 137 -0.03 19.88 -12.12
C PRO A 137 -0.86 18.79 -12.79
N LEU A 138 -0.58 17.51 -12.51
CA LEU A 138 -1.34 16.38 -13.06
C LEU A 138 -2.79 16.38 -12.55
N ILE A 139 -2.98 16.62 -11.25
CA ILE A 139 -4.31 16.71 -10.61
C ILE A 139 -5.08 17.93 -11.13
N LYS A 140 -4.40 19.07 -11.31
CA LYS A 140 -5.00 20.27 -11.87
C LYS A 140 -5.51 20.05 -13.30
N CYS A 141 -4.79 19.25 -14.10
CA CYS A 141 -5.24 18.85 -15.45
C CYS A 141 -6.48 17.95 -15.44
N THR A 142 -6.70 17.16 -14.38
CA THR A 142 -7.90 16.31 -14.24
C THR A 142 -9.16 17.05 -13.75
N GLY A 143 -9.10 18.37 -13.55
CA GLY A 143 -10.28 19.21 -13.24
C GLY A 143 -10.71 19.20 -11.76
N VAL A 144 -9.90 18.63 -10.87
CA VAL A 144 -10.15 18.67 -9.41
C VAL A 144 -9.65 20.01 -8.86
N HIS A 145 -10.52 20.74 -8.16
CA HIS A 145 -10.17 22.02 -7.53
C HIS A 145 -9.38 21.77 -6.24
N LEU A 146 -8.09 21.43 -6.37
CA LEU A 146 -7.18 21.28 -5.23
C LEU A 146 -6.55 22.64 -4.88
N SER A 147 -6.79 23.14 -3.67
CA SER A 147 -6.21 24.39 -3.20
C SER A 147 -4.72 24.22 -2.87
N TRP A 148 -3.94 25.29 -2.98
CA TRP A 148 -2.55 25.30 -2.53
C TRP A 148 -2.41 25.00 -1.03
N LYS A 149 -3.45 25.29 -0.24
CA LYS A 149 -3.52 24.94 1.19
C LYS A 149 -3.58 23.43 1.41
N ASP A 150 -4.34 22.72 0.58
CA ASP A 150 -4.48 21.26 0.65
C ASP A 150 -3.16 20.58 0.27
N CYS A 151 -2.39 21.17 -0.66
CA CYS A 151 -1.05 20.67 -1.00
C CYS A 151 -0.07 20.75 0.16
N ILE A 152 -0.11 21.84 0.92
CA ILE A 152 0.73 22.00 2.11
C ILE A 152 0.31 20.97 3.17
N ILE A 153 -0.99 20.74 3.35
CA ILE A 153 -1.50 19.69 4.26
C ILE A 153 -1.04 18.30 3.81
N LEU A 154 -1.07 17.99 2.51
CA LEU A 154 -0.60 16.71 1.95
C LEU A 154 0.90 16.47 2.14
N ILE A 155 1.73 17.51 2.10
CA ILE A 155 3.17 17.39 2.36
C ILE A 155 3.42 17.11 3.84
N TRP A 156 2.65 17.75 4.73
CA TRP A 156 2.80 17.67 6.18
C TRP A 156 2.07 16.49 6.84
N SER A 157 1.17 15.79 6.14
CA SER A 157 0.44 14.65 6.70
C SER A 157 1.34 13.40 6.76
N GLU A 158 2.22 13.33 7.76
CA GLU A 158 3.01 12.11 8.04
C GLU A 158 2.28 11.10 8.92
N LEU A 159 1.23 11.50 9.64
CA LEU A 159 0.50 10.65 10.60
C LEU A 159 -1.03 10.77 10.53
N GLY A 160 -1.57 11.57 9.60
CA GLY A 160 -2.99 12.00 9.61
C GLY A 160 -3.91 11.38 8.56
N MET A 161 -3.43 10.42 7.74
CA MET A 161 -4.27 9.85 6.67
C MET A 161 -5.46 9.04 7.18
N ASP A 162 -5.40 8.52 8.41
CA ASP A 162 -6.49 7.74 9.01
C ASP A 162 -7.75 8.59 9.25
N GLN A 163 -7.60 9.91 9.44
CA GLN A 163 -8.73 10.82 9.67
C GLN A 163 -9.37 11.33 8.38
N PHE A 164 -8.60 11.47 7.30
CA PHE A 164 -9.13 11.90 6.00
C PHE A 164 -9.91 10.80 5.27
N ALA A 165 -9.56 9.52 5.47
CA ALA A 165 -10.33 8.40 4.92
C ALA A 165 -11.76 8.32 5.50
N CYS A 166 -11.95 8.68 6.77
CA CYS A 166 -13.27 8.73 7.40
C CYS A 166 -14.16 9.92 6.97
N GLN A 167 -13.66 10.85 6.17
CA GLN A 167 -14.48 11.96 5.64
C GLN A 167 -15.05 11.69 4.24
N PHE A 168 -14.67 10.59 3.60
CA PHE A 168 -15.10 10.24 2.24
C PHE A 168 -15.89 8.92 2.16
N ASP A 169 -16.28 8.33 3.29
CA ASP A 169 -17.37 7.35 3.39
C ASP A 169 -18.66 8.03 3.89
#